data_AF-A0A1Q9NME4-F1
#
_entry.id   AF-A0A1Q9NME4-F1
#
_cell.length_a   1.000
_cell.length_b   1.000
_cell.length_c   1.000
_cell.angle_alpha   90.00
_cell.angle_beta   90.00
_cell.angle_gamma   90.00
#
_symmetry.space_group_name_H-M   'P 1'
#
loop_
_entity.id
_entity.type
_entity.pdbx_description
1 polymer ?
#
loop_
_entity_poly.entity_id
_entity_poly.type
_entity_poly.pdbx_seq_one_letter_code
_entity_poly.pdbx_strand_id
1 'polypeptide(L)'
;MMMSVLMLSPTNVSGYTNGIETGDIMDIEYEGRYADTLEIFDSNRVDFTIRMGEGALIEGFYKGLLGLKVGDSTEIDVPADEGYTEANAPTPELANRALVFNVKIHAIVEDINPGNDDESSGNLSGTIGTVLKVIGFLVVSVLVIIGIYGLRSKAISADCVHCASMGRKHVTAEGKCSKCGLAYCRASFSRRCPNCKGNSFIPN
;
A
#
# COMPACT_ATOMS: atom_id res chain seq x y z
N MET A 1 3.69 -3.12 53.26
CA MET A 1 3.67 -2.37 52.00
C MET A 1 3.62 -3.40 50.88
N MET A 2 2.41 -3.77 50.45
CA MET A 2 2.18 -4.73 49.37
C MET A 2 2.27 -3.94 48.07
N MET A 3 3.32 -4.20 47.29
CA MET A 3 3.39 -3.70 45.92
C MET A 3 2.37 -4.53 45.12
N SER A 4 1.24 -3.90 44.79
CA SER A 4 0.23 -4.48 43.91
C SER A 4 0.87 -4.77 42.56
N VAL A 5 1.30 -6.01 42.36
CA VAL A 5 1.50 -6.57 41.03
C VAL A 5 0.12 -6.59 40.39
N LEU A 6 -0.12 -5.67 39.45
CA LEU A 6 -1.27 -5.76 38.58
C LEU A 6 -1.23 -7.15 37.93
N MET A 7 -2.16 -8.00 38.34
CA MET A 7 -2.52 -9.23 37.66
C MET A 7 -3.04 -8.83 36.27
N LEU A 8 -2.15 -8.67 35.30
CA LEU A 8 -2.54 -8.72 33.90
C LEU A 8 -3.03 -10.15 33.67
N SER A 9 -4.36 -10.27 33.59
CA SER A 9 -5.04 -11.51 33.30
C SER A 9 -4.56 -12.02 31.94
N PRO A 10 -4.14 -13.29 31.79
CA PRO A 10 -3.79 -13.84 30.48
C PRO A 10 -5.08 -14.19 29.73
N THR A 11 -5.86 -13.19 29.33
CA THR A 11 -7.08 -13.36 28.53
C THR A 11 -6.85 -13.26 27.03
N ASN A 12 -5.59 -13.23 26.57
CA ASN A 12 -5.28 -13.31 25.14
C ASN A 12 -4.19 -14.35 24.85
N VAL A 13 -4.36 -15.57 25.37
CA VAL A 13 -3.64 -16.77 24.86
C VAL A 13 -4.33 -17.29 23.59
N SER A 14 -4.89 -16.39 22.77
CA SER A 14 -5.60 -16.76 21.55
C SER A 14 -4.93 -16.14 20.35
N GLY A 15 -4.31 -16.97 19.52
CA GLY A 15 -4.33 -16.72 18.08
C GLY A 15 -3.03 -16.32 17.40
N TYR A 16 -1.86 -16.68 17.91
CA TYR A 16 -0.65 -16.53 17.08
C TYR A 16 -0.62 -17.59 15.96
N THR A 17 -1.23 -17.27 14.81
CA THR A 17 -1.14 -18.10 13.61
C THR A 17 0.14 -17.83 12.79
N ASN A 18 0.77 -16.66 12.99
CA ASN A 18 1.91 -16.17 12.22
C ASN A 18 3.29 -16.31 12.88
N GLY A 19 3.38 -16.70 14.16
CA GLY A 19 4.65 -16.81 14.93
C GLY A 19 5.19 -15.48 15.46
N ILE A 20 6.17 -15.50 16.37
CA ILE A 20 6.71 -14.31 17.09
C ILE A 20 7.14 -13.18 16.15
N GLU A 21 6.73 -11.95 16.47
CA GLU A 21 7.08 -10.73 15.75
C GLU A 21 7.84 -9.71 16.62
N THR A 22 8.24 -8.58 16.02
CA THR A 22 8.94 -7.50 16.73
C THR A 22 7.97 -6.70 17.57
N GLY A 23 8.30 -6.44 18.82
CA GLY A 23 7.48 -5.71 19.79
C GLY A 23 6.84 -6.63 20.83
N ASP A 24 6.69 -7.91 20.50
CA ASP A 24 6.07 -8.90 21.36
C ASP A 24 6.84 -9.14 22.64
N ILE A 25 6.11 -9.49 23.68
CA ILE A 25 6.66 -9.96 24.94
C ILE A 25 6.43 -11.47 24.98
N MET A 26 7.47 -12.25 25.20
CA MET A 26 7.35 -13.69 25.27
C MET A 26 7.99 -14.24 26.52
N ASP A 27 7.42 -15.33 26.98
CA ASP A 27 7.92 -16.11 28.09
C ASP A 27 8.58 -17.38 27.55
N ILE A 28 9.90 -17.45 27.75
CA ILE A 28 10.72 -18.54 27.23
C ILE A 28 11.53 -19.22 28.34
N GLU A 29 11.82 -20.48 28.08
CA GLU A 29 12.86 -21.24 28.76
C GLU A 29 14.02 -21.40 27.77
N TYR A 30 15.25 -21.17 28.21
CA TYR A 30 16.41 -21.29 27.34
C TYR A 30 17.61 -21.91 28.04
N GLU A 31 18.45 -22.55 27.25
CA GLU A 31 19.73 -23.10 27.66
C GLU A 31 20.79 -22.76 26.61
N GLY A 32 21.80 -21.98 27.01
CA GLY A 32 22.93 -21.58 26.18
C GLY A 32 24.13 -22.50 26.40
N ARG A 33 24.66 -23.03 25.29
CA ARG A 33 25.82 -23.92 25.25
C ARG A 33 26.91 -23.36 24.34
N TYR A 34 28.17 -23.65 24.65
CA TYR A 34 29.24 -23.39 23.70
C TYR A 34 29.14 -24.35 22.51
N ALA A 35 29.27 -23.86 21.28
CA ALA A 35 29.14 -24.71 20.09
C ALA A 35 30.27 -25.75 19.95
N ASP A 36 31.44 -25.50 20.55
CA ASP A 36 32.62 -26.37 20.48
C ASP A 36 32.62 -27.47 21.56
N THR A 37 32.28 -27.13 22.80
CA THR A 37 32.30 -28.09 23.93
C THR A 37 30.94 -28.65 24.30
N LEU A 38 29.84 -28.02 23.82
CA LEU A 38 28.45 -28.28 24.23
C LEU A 38 28.19 -28.10 25.73
N GLU A 39 29.15 -27.53 26.46
CA GLU A 39 29.00 -27.20 27.87
C GLU A 39 28.02 -26.03 28.03
N ILE A 40 27.15 -26.14 29.03
CA ILE A 40 26.17 -25.12 29.35
C ILE A 40 26.91 -23.97 30.05
N PHE A 41 26.84 -22.77 29.46
CA PHE A 41 27.39 -21.56 30.07
C PHE A 41 26.31 -20.73 30.75
N ASP A 42 25.06 -20.82 30.27
CA ASP A 42 23.91 -20.11 30.83
C ASP A 42 22.63 -20.92 30.63
N SER A 43 21.68 -20.80 31.55
CA SER A 43 20.37 -21.43 31.43
C SER A 43 19.36 -20.72 32.32
N ASN A 44 18.16 -20.47 31.81
CA ASN A 44 17.04 -20.07 32.64
C ASN A 44 15.99 -21.17 32.71
N ARG A 45 15.55 -21.49 33.93
CA ARG A 45 14.60 -22.59 34.21
C ARG A 45 13.20 -22.13 34.57
N VAL A 46 12.98 -20.83 34.78
CA VAL A 46 11.67 -20.30 35.21
C VAL A 46 11.39 -19.00 34.49
N ASP A 47 10.35 -19.02 33.67
CA ASP A 47 9.61 -17.89 33.11
C ASP A 47 10.49 -16.68 32.72
N PHE A 48 11.38 -16.84 31.72
CA PHE A 48 12.18 -15.72 31.21
C PHE A 48 11.32 -14.86 30.29
N THR A 49 10.81 -13.75 30.82
CA THR A 49 10.11 -12.77 30.00
C THR A 49 11.08 -11.89 29.24
N ILE A 50 11.09 -11.98 27.91
CA ILE A 50 11.84 -11.10 27.02
C ILE A 50 10.93 -10.38 26.06
N ARG A 51 11.29 -9.14 25.75
CA ARG A 51 10.62 -8.35 24.72
C ARG A 51 11.45 -8.39 23.44
N MET A 52 10.84 -8.78 22.33
CA MET A 52 11.41 -8.70 21.01
C MET A 52 11.51 -7.22 20.62
N GLY A 53 12.71 -6.65 20.65
CA GLY A 53 12.89 -5.21 20.44
C GLY A 53 14.35 -4.78 20.51
N GLU A 54 14.60 -3.50 20.25
CA GLU A 54 15.94 -2.96 19.97
C GLU A 54 16.99 -3.26 21.07
N GLY A 55 17.91 -4.17 20.75
CA GLY A 55 19.25 -4.25 21.35
C GLY A 55 19.40 -5.05 22.64
N ALA A 56 18.36 -5.71 23.14
CA ALA A 56 18.44 -6.50 24.37
C ALA A 56 19.03 -7.92 24.15
N LEU A 57 19.01 -8.42 22.91
CA LEU A 57 19.44 -9.78 22.55
C LEU A 57 20.50 -9.72 21.46
N ILE A 58 21.37 -10.74 21.41
CA ILE A 58 22.32 -10.95 20.31
C ILE A 58 21.56 -11.25 19.01
N GLU A 59 22.10 -10.79 17.89
CA GLU A 59 21.40 -10.76 16.60
C GLU A 59 20.97 -12.17 16.14
N GLY A 60 21.85 -13.17 16.27
CA GLY A 60 21.54 -14.54 15.85
C GLY A 60 20.46 -15.19 16.70
N PHE A 61 20.43 -14.88 18.01
CA PHE A 61 19.38 -15.35 18.90
C PHE A 61 18.03 -14.72 18.57
N TYR A 62 18.02 -13.41 18.31
CA TYR A 62 16.82 -12.69 17.89
C TYR A 62 16.26 -13.25 16.56
N LYS A 63 17.10 -13.47 15.55
CA LYS A 63 16.70 -14.06 14.26
C LYS A 63 16.11 -15.46 14.41
N GLY A 64 16.69 -16.30 15.28
CA GLY A 64 16.21 -17.66 15.50
C GLY A 64 14.87 -17.74 16.23
N LEU A 65 14.49 -16.69 16.96
CA LEU A 65 13.22 -16.61 17.68
C LEU A 65 12.06 -16.13 16.81
N LEU A 66 12.32 -15.37 15.74
CA LEU A 66 11.30 -14.85 14.84
C LEU A 66 10.51 -15.97 14.17
N GLY A 67 9.18 -15.85 14.16
CA GLY A 67 8.28 -16.80 13.49
C GLY A 67 8.04 -18.11 14.25
N LEU A 68 8.65 -18.33 15.41
CA LEU A 68 8.33 -19.47 16.27
C LEU A 68 6.98 -19.27 16.98
N LYS A 69 6.30 -20.36 17.35
CA LYS A 69 4.98 -20.32 17.97
C LYS A 69 5.03 -20.75 19.43
N VAL A 70 3.97 -20.42 20.16
CA VAL A 70 3.77 -20.90 21.54
C VAL A 70 3.81 -22.43 21.55
N GLY A 71 4.64 -22.99 22.41
CA GLY A 71 4.85 -24.44 22.54
C GLY A 71 5.96 -25.01 21.66
N ASP A 72 6.51 -24.23 20.73
CA ASP A 72 7.65 -24.67 19.93
C ASP A 72 8.90 -24.76 20.80
N SER A 73 9.73 -25.76 20.48
CA SER A 73 11.07 -25.91 21.02
C SER A 73 12.04 -26.15 19.88
N THR A 74 13.03 -25.29 19.77
CA THR A 74 14.03 -25.34 18.69
C THR A 74 15.42 -25.07 19.24
N GLU A 75 16.41 -25.54 18.49
CA GLU A 75 17.80 -25.19 18.67
C GLU A 75 18.15 -24.05 17.71
N ILE A 76 18.84 -23.03 18.21
CA ILE A 76 19.29 -21.86 17.47
C ILE A 76 20.82 -21.85 17.51
N ASP A 77 21.43 -22.06 16.34
CA ASP A 77 22.86 -21.90 16.16
C ASP A 77 23.19 -20.42 15.94
N VAL A 78 23.98 -19.86 16.86
CA VAL A 78 24.42 -18.47 16.80
C VAL A 78 25.91 -18.46 16.46
N PRO A 79 26.29 -18.09 15.22
CA PRO A 79 27.68 -17.99 14.85
C PRO A 79 28.34 -16.80 15.58
N ALA A 80 29.68 -16.82 15.69
CA ALA A 80 30.43 -15.87 16.50
C ALA A 80 30.24 -14.40 16.08
N ASP A 81 29.96 -14.16 14.80
CA ASP A 81 29.67 -12.85 14.21
C ASP A 81 28.28 -12.30 14.57
N GLU A 82 27.32 -13.18 14.87
CA GLU A 82 25.96 -12.79 15.29
C GLU A 82 25.72 -13.00 16.80
N GLY A 83 26.77 -13.36 17.54
CA GLY A 83 26.75 -13.68 18.97
C GLY A 83 27.24 -12.54 19.88
N TYR A 84 27.96 -12.92 20.93
CA TYR A 84 28.62 -11.95 21.81
C TYR A 84 29.95 -11.48 21.19
N THR A 85 30.17 -10.17 21.21
CA THR A 85 31.41 -9.48 20.86
C THR A 85 32.14 -9.03 22.13
N GLU A 86 33.39 -8.58 22.01
CA GLU A 86 34.13 -8.03 23.15
C GLU A 86 33.44 -6.84 23.84
N ALA A 87 32.54 -6.14 23.14
CA ALA A 87 31.85 -4.97 23.66
C ALA A 87 30.57 -5.28 24.46
N ASN A 88 29.94 -6.43 24.22
CA ASN A 88 28.64 -6.80 24.81
C ASN A 88 28.64 -8.19 25.50
N ALA A 89 29.78 -8.89 25.50
CA ALA A 89 29.92 -10.16 26.21
C ALA A 89 29.88 -9.95 27.73
N PRO A 90 29.09 -10.74 28.47
CA PRO A 90 29.07 -10.68 29.94
C PRO A 90 30.39 -11.19 30.55
N THR A 91 31.09 -12.09 29.84
CA THR A 91 32.43 -12.56 30.21
C THR A 91 33.34 -12.57 28.97
N PRO A 92 34.65 -12.35 29.13
CA PRO A 92 35.60 -12.39 28.01
C PRO A 92 35.70 -13.76 27.35
N GLU A 93 35.31 -14.84 28.04
CA GLU A 93 35.28 -16.20 27.50
C GLU A 93 34.15 -16.41 26.48
N LEU A 94 33.08 -15.62 26.56
CA LEU A 94 31.94 -15.68 25.65
C LEU A 94 32.12 -14.80 24.40
N ALA A 95 33.07 -13.86 24.42
CA ALA A 95 33.31 -12.97 23.30
C ALA A 95 33.84 -13.72 22.07
N ASN A 96 33.29 -13.40 20.90
CA ASN A 96 33.65 -13.93 19.59
C ASN A 96 33.58 -15.47 19.51
N ARG A 97 32.64 -16.09 20.22
CA ARG A 97 32.40 -17.54 20.18
C ARG A 97 31.06 -17.88 19.54
N ALA A 98 31.04 -19.03 18.85
CA ALA A 98 29.81 -19.63 18.39
C ALA A 98 29.07 -20.31 19.57
N LEU A 99 27.76 -20.11 19.62
CA LEU A 99 26.91 -20.55 20.73
C LEU A 99 25.70 -21.29 20.16
N VAL A 100 25.16 -22.20 20.96
CA VAL A 100 23.96 -22.95 20.63
C VAL A 100 22.94 -22.69 21.73
N PHE A 101 21.76 -22.22 21.35
CA PHE A 101 20.67 -21.96 22.30
C PHE A 101 19.53 -22.93 22.06
N ASN A 102 19.21 -23.74 23.06
CA ASN A 102 17.96 -24.49 23.07
C ASN A 102 16.89 -23.62 23.70
N VAL A 103 15.82 -23.33 22.97
CA VAL A 103 14.73 -22.47 23.44
C VAL A 103 13.41 -23.20 23.39
N LYS A 104 12.54 -22.86 24.34
CA LYS A 104 11.16 -23.32 24.40
C LYS A 104 10.26 -22.16 24.76
N ILE A 105 9.21 -21.96 23.96
CA ILE A 105 8.28 -20.85 24.16
C ILE A 105 7.08 -21.33 24.96
N HIS A 106 6.87 -20.75 26.13
CA HIS A 106 5.76 -21.10 27.02
C HIS A 106 4.54 -20.21 26.77
N ALA A 107 4.75 -18.92 26.54
CA ALA A 107 3.68 -17.97 26.23
C ALA A 107 4.20 -16.82 25.37
N ILE A 108 3.30 -16.21 24.60
CA ILE A 108 3.53 -14.94 23.90
C ILE A 108 2.39 -14.00 24.34
N VAL A 109 2.76 -12.81 24.77
CA VAL A 109 1.89 -11.69 25.10
C VAL A 109 2.17 -10.63 24.05
N GLU A 110 1.22 -10.46 23.14
CA GLU A 110 1.23 -9.34 22.19
C GLU A 110 1.24 -8.04 22.98
N ASP A 111 2.22 -7.18 22.73
CA ASP A 111 2.13 -5.78 23.12
C ASP A 111 1.09 -5.17 22.18
N ILE A 112 -0.19 -5.29 22.56
CA ILE A 112 -1.29 -4.52 21.98
C ILE A 112 -1.08 -3.05 22.35
N ASN A 113 -0.04 -2.44 21.82
CA ASN A 113 0.02 -1.02 21.63
C ASN A 113 -0.73 -0.76 20.33
N PRO A 114 -2.00 -0.33 20.38
CA PRO A 114 -2.82 -0.11 19.18
C PRO A 114 -2.35 1.10 18.35
N GLY A 115 -1.06 1.41 18.35
CA GLY A 115 -0.45 2.58 17.71
C GLY A 115 0.62 2.26 16.67
N ASN A 116 0.90 0.99 16.44
CA ASN A 116 1.76 0.51 15.37
C ASN A 116 1.12 -0.76 14.83
N ASP A 117 -0.08 -0.56 14.26
CA ASP A 117 -0.52 -1.35 13.13
C ASP A 117 0.66 -1.46 12.18
N ASP A 118 1.06 -2.69 11.98
CA ASP A 118 1.94 -3.10 10.93
C ASP A 118 1.60 -2.32 9.67
N GLU A 119 2.65 -2.03 8.92
CA GLU A 119 2.55 -2.07 7.49
C GLU A 119 2.08 -3.47 7.08
N SER A 120 0.79 -3.75 7.30
CA SER A 120 -0.02 -4.50 6.39
C SER A 120 0.15 -3.79 5.06
N SER A 121 1.11 -4.26 4.28
CA SER A 121 1.00 -4.30 2.83
C SER A 121 -0.32 -4.99 2.52
N GLY A 122 -1.40 -4.22 2.58
CA GLY A 122 -2.74 -4.77 2.79
C GLY A 122 -3.70 -3.70 3.29
N ASN A 123 -4.04 -2.79 2.39
CA ASN A 123 -5.29 -2.03 2.35
C ASN A 123 -5.56 -0.98 3.46
N LEU A 124 -4.83 0.14 3.37
CA LEU A 124 -5.42 1.50 3.47
C LEU A 124 -6.45 1.78 2.32
N SER A 125 -6.71 0.78 1.48
CA SER A 125 -7.64 0.75 0.36
C SER A 125 -9.06 0.27 0.72
N GLY A 126 -9.39 0.02 1.99
CA GLY A 126 -10.71 -0.50 2.37
C GLY A 126 -11.83 0.53 2.22
N THR A 127 -11.78 1.59 3.04
CA THR A 127 -12.85 2.61 3.03
C THR A 127 -12.49 3.79 2.14
N ILE A 128 -11.27 4.34 2.24
CA ILE A 128 -10.83 5.45 1.39
C ILE A 128 -10.51 4.97 -0.02
N GLY A 129 -9.98 3.75 -0.19
CA GLY A 129 -9.78 3.17 -1.52
C GLY A 129 -11.08 2.81 -2.22
N THR A 130 -12.09 2.31 -1.51
CA THR A 130 -13.44 2.13 -2.07
C THR A 130 -14.09 3.48 -2.33
N VAL A 131 -13.97 4.45 -1.43
CA VAL A 131 -14.50 5.80 -1.64
C VAL A 131 -13.77 6.51 -2.79
N LEU A 132 -12.46 6.37 -2.97
CA LEU A 132 -11.69 6.93 -4.08
C LEU A 132 -11.93 6.18 -5.40
N LYS A 133 -12.15 4.86 -5.36
CA LYS A 133 -12.58 4.07 -6.54
C LYS A 133 -14.02 4.40 -6.93
N VAL A 134 -14.93 4.57 -5.97
CA VAL A 134 -16.33 4.96 -6.20
C VAL A 134 -16.40 6.41 -6.66
N ILE A 135 -15.72 7.35 -6.00
CA ILE A 135 -15.61 8.74 -6.44
C ILE A 135 -14.93 8.79 -7.81
N GLY A 136 -13.87 8.01 -8.05
CA GLY A 136 -13.22 7.91 -9.35
C GLY A 136 -14.18 7.41 -10.43
N PHE A 137 -14.95 6.36 -10.15
CA PHE A 137 -15.94 5.82 -11.08
C PHE A 137 -17.10 6.81 -11.31
N LEU A 138 -17.55 7.52 -10.28
CA LEU A 138 -18.58 8.55 -10.37
C LEU A 138 -18.09 9.78 -11.15
N VAL A 139 -16.87 10.25 -10.92
CA VAL A 139 -16.28 11.39 -11.66
C VAL A 139 -16.06 11.03 -13.11
N VAL A 140 -15.54 9.83 -13.41
CA VAL A 140 -15.38 9.36 -14.80
C VAL A 140 -16.73 9.15 -15.47
N SER A 141 -17.72 8.57 -14.77
CA SER A 141 -19.08 8.41 -15.29
C SER A 141 -19.74 9.76 -15.55
N VAL A 142 -19.60 10.73 -14.64
CA VAL A 142 -20.14 12.09 -14.81
C VAL A 142 -19.44 12.81 -15.96
N LEU A 143 -18.12 12.66 -16.15
CA LEU A 143 -17.41 13.23 -17.30
C LEU A 143 -17.80 12.57 -18.62
N VAL A 144 -18.04 11.26 -18.65
CA VAL A 144 -18.54 10.54 -19.83
C VAL A 144 -19.97 10.96 -20.14
N ILE A 145 -20.83 11.08 -19.13
CA ILE A 145 -22.20 11.58 -19.25
C ILE A 145 -22.18 13.02 -19.77
N ILE A 146 -21.45 13.93 -19.13
CA ILE A 146 -21.27 15.33 -19.59
C ILE A 146 -20.66 15.36 -21.00
N GLY A 147 -19.75 14.45 -21.35
CA GLY A 147 -19.19 14.32 -22.70
C GLY A 147 -20.24 13.92 -23.73
N ILE A 148 -21.06 12.89 -23.43
CA ILE A 148 -22.14 12.41 -24.31
C ILE A 148 -23.25 13.46 -24.47
N TYR A 149 -23.64 14.15 -23.39
CA TYR A 149 -24.63 15.24 -23.43
C TYR A 149 -24.05 16.54 -24.01
N GLY A 150 -22.76 16.82 -23.80
CA GLY A 150 -22.03 17.98 -24.34
C GLY A 150 -21.68 17.84 -25.82
N LEU A 151 -21.54 16.61 -26.33
CA LEU A 151 -21.37 16.33 -27.76
C LEU A 151 -22.63 16.61 -28.58
N ARG A 152 -23.81 16.76 -27.95
CA ARG A 152 -25.06 17.10 -28.63
C ARG A 152 -25.40 18.60 -28.64
N SER A 153 -24.69 19.46 -27.90
CA SER A 153 -25.07 20.88 -27.78
C SER A 153 -24.24 21.86 -28.62
N LYS A 154 -23.15 21.42 -29.26
CA LYS A 154 -22.48 22.20 -30.31
C LYS A 154 -22.63 21.52 -31.66
N ALA A 155 -23.86 21.55 -32.19
CA ALA A 155 -24.01 21.68 -33.63
C ALA A 155 -23.35 23.01 -34.01
N ILE A 156 -22.09 22.95 -34.46
CA ILE A 156 -21.39 24.07 -35.07
C ILE A 156 -22.18 24.39 -36.33
N SER A 157 -23.14 25.31 -36.23
CA SER A 157 -23.77 25.89 -37.39
C SER A 157 -22.65 26.58 -38.16
N ALA A 158 -22.28 26.02 -39.31
CA ALA A 158 -21.30 26.63 -40.17
C ALA A 158 -21.80 28.00 -40.60
N ASP A 159 -21.03 29.05 -40.36
CA ASP A 159 -21.35 30.38 -40.86
C ASP A 159 -21.25 30.42 -42.39
N CYS A 160 -22.08 31.24 -43.02
CA CYS A 160 -22.04 31.46 -44.46
C CYS A 160 -20.70 32.07 -44.86
N VAL A 161 -19.92 31.34 -45.68
CA VAL A 161 -18.58 31.74 -46.10
C VAL A 161 -18.59 33.08 -46.87
N HIS A 162 -19.64 33.30 -47.68
CA HIS A 162 -19.75 34.55 -48.45
C HIS A 162 -20.05 35.76 -47.55
N CYS A 163 -20.98 35.62 -46.61
CA CYS A 163 -21.32 36.71 -45.68
C CYS A 163 -20.16 37.02 -44.73
N ALA A 164 -19.43 36.00 -44.29
CA ALA A 164 -18.21 36.16 -43.51
C ALA A 164 -17.14 36.95 -44.30
N SER A 165 -16.96 36.68 -45.59
CA SER A 165 -16.03 37.43 -46.45
C SER A 165 -16.42 38.89 -46.66
N MET A 166 -17.68 39.24 -46.43
CA MET A 166 -18.20 40.62 -46.46
C MET A 166 -18.24 41.27 -45.07
N GLY A 167 -17.63 40.65 -44.06
CA GLY A 167 -17.55 41.19 -42.70
C GLY A 167 -18.80 40.99 -41.83
N ARG A 168 -19.82 40.26 -42.31
CA ARG A 168 -21.02 39.95 -41.51
C ARG A 168 -20.78 38.69 -40.68
N LYS A 169 -20.80 38.84 -39.35
CA LYS A 169 -20.73 37.74 -38.39
C LYS A 169 -22.15 37.30 -37.99
N HIS A 170 -22.35 36.03 -37.65
CA HIS A 170 -23.64 35.42 -37.25
C HIS A 170 -24.68 35.15 -38.35
N VAL A 171 -24.27 35.01 -39.61
CA VAL A 171 -25.17 34.53 -40.67
C VAL A 171 -24.98 33.02 -40.82
N THR A 172 -25.91 32.25 -40.26
CA THR A 172 -25.89 30.79 -40.34
C THR A 172 -26.07 30.33 -41.80
N ALA A 173 -25.28 29.33 -42.21
CA ALA A 173 -25.47 28.72 -43.51
C ALA A 173 -26.70 27.79 -43.49
N GLU A 174 -27.55 27.94 -44.50
CA GLU A 174 -28.78 27.15 -44.66
C GLU A 174 -28.51 25.88 -45.48
N GLY A 175 -27.31 25.72 -46.02
CA GLY A 175 -26.89 24.57 -46.82
C GLY A 175 -25.51 24.73 -47.43
N LYS A 176 -25.12 23.78 -48.27
CA LYS A 176 -23.79 23.68 -48.88
C LYS A 176 -23.89 23.55 -50.39
N CYS A 177 -22.86 24.02 -51.11
CA CYS A 177 -22.76 23.77 -52.53
C CYS A 177 -22.36 22.31 -52.79
N SER A 178 -23.11 21.60 -53.64
CA SER A 178 -22.81 20.20 -54.00
C SER A 178 -21.44 20.02 -54.66
N LYS A 179 -20.94 21.05 -55.37
CA LYS A 179 -19.70 20.97 -56.13
C LYS A 179 -18.45 21.29 -55.30
N CYS A 180 -18.48 22.29 -54.42
CA CYS A 180 -17.32 22.70 -53.62
C CYS A 180 -17.45 22.46 -52.12
N GLY A 181 -18.60 21.97 -51.64
CA GLY A 181 -18.83 21.64 -50.22
C GLY A 181 -18.92 22.83 -49.27
N LEU A 182 -18.67 24.06 -49.74
CA LEU A 182 -18.69 25.26 -48.90
C LEU A 182 -20.12 25.65 -48.51
N ALA A 183 -20.25 26.17 -47.28
CA ALA A 183 -21.51 26.53 -46.65
C ALA A 183 -21.94 27.95 -47.04
N TYR A 184 -23.17 28.09 -47.51
CA TYR A 184 -23.75 29.36 -47.95
C TYR A 184 -25.19 29.51 -47.44
N CYS A 185 -25.63 30.75 -47.23
CA CYS A 185 -27.06 31.04 -47.10
C CYS A 185 -27.72 31.07 -48.49
N ARG A 186 -29.03 30.79 -48.55
CA ARG A 186 -29.80 30.70 -49.80
C ARG A 186 -29.77 32.00 -50.59
N ALA A 187 -29.72 33.15 -49.90
CA ALA A 187 -29.57 34.47 -50.52
C ALA A 187 -28.26 34.59 -51.33
N SER A 188 -27.14 34.12 -50.76
CA SER A 188 -25.82 34.16 -51.42
C SER A 188 -25.71 33.16 -52.58
N PHE A 189 -26.54 32.12 -52.59
CA PHE A 189 -26.58 31.11 -53.65
C PHE A 189 -27.62 31.40 -54.75
N SER A 190 -28.34 32.53 -54.68
CA SER A 190 -29.50 32.85 -55.55
C SER A 190 -29.27 32.72 -57.06
N ARG A 191 -28.03 32.90 -57.55
CA ARG A 191 -27.68 32.69 -58.97
C ARG A 191 -26.84 31.44 -59.19
N ARG A 192 -25.63 31.40 -58.61
CA ARG A 192 -24.69 30.27 -58.61
C ARG A 192 -23.74 30.42 -57.43
N CYS A 193 -23.04 29.34 -57.08
CA CYS A 193 -21.99 29.35 -56.07
C CYS A 193 -20.97 30.47 -56.36
N PRO A 194 -20.70 31.39 -55.41
CA PRO A 194 -19.72 32.46 -55.60
C PRO A 194 -18.33 31.93 -55.95
N ASN A 195 -17.94 30.81 -55.33
CA ASN A 195 -16.61 30.20 -55.47
C ASN A 195 -16.47 29.37 -56.77
N CYS A 196 -17.26 28.30 -56.93
CA CYS A 196 -17.05 27.33 -58.01
C CYS A 196 -18.02 27.48 -59.21
N LYS A 197 -18.89 28.50 -59.19
CA LYS A 197 -19.97 28.72 -60.16
C LYS A 197 -20.91 27.53 -60.35
N GLY A 198 -20.95 26.57 -59.43
CA GLY A 198 -21.94 25.48 -59.43
C GLY A 198 -23.36 26.00 -59.17
N ASN A 199 -24.37 25.32 -59.70
CA ASN A 199 -25.79 25.68 -59.58
C ASN A 199 -26.58 24.78 -58.62
N SER A 200 -25.96 23.74 -58.04
CA SER A 200 -26.62 22.81 -57.13
C SER A 200 -26.35 23.14 -55.66
N PHE A 201 -27.43 23.38 -54.91
CA PHE A 201 -27.44 23.67 -53.48
C PHE A 201 -28.09 22.52 -52.72
N ILE A 202 -27.40 22.02 -51.70
CA ILE A 202 -27.89 20.98 -50.81
C ILE A 202 -28.24 21.67 -49.48
N PRO A 203 -29.52 21.81 -49.12
CA PRO A 203 -29.89 22.36 -47.81
C PRO A 203 -29.34 21.48 -46.68
N ASN A 204 -28.98 22.11 -45.56
CA ASN A 204 -28.56 21.41 -44.33
C ASN A 204 -29.72 20.65 -43.70
#